data_AF-A0A534U9D8-F1
#
_entry.id   AF-A0A534U9D8-F1
#
_cell.length_a   1.000
_cell.length_b   1.000
_cell.length_c   1.000
_cell.angle_alpha   90.00
_cell.angle_beta   90.00
_cell.angle_gamma   90.00
#
_symmetry.space_group_name_H-M   'P 1'
#
loop_
_entity.id
_entity.type
_entity.pdbx_description
1 polymer ?
#
loop_
_entity_poly.entity_id
_entity_poly.type
_entity_poly.pdbx_seq_one_letter_code
_entity_poly.pdbx_strand_id
1 'polypeptide(L)'
;MQKRRPTSPGILAALRARKIAVAALYWGPIIFLLSTIVLVVSLWKGINLGGLQYLAVLLLAAGGVASAWTLQRRLAEISVALERAQRTSTVGLLTAGFAHEMKNALTVVLGFAELARTAAERAQSDAKVTRHLKELENETRRTVAQLQSFLSYSAGEKVARRPQDVNELVNEALQMVRPMARIKDLQLEQAAGEPPRVDADPFAIR
;
A
#
# COMPACT_ATOMS: atom_id res chain seq x y z
N MET A 1 9.18 1.03 35.15
CA MET A 1 9.31 1.41 33.73
C MET A 1 9.99 0.30 32.94
N GLN A 2 9.22 -0.57 32.29
CA GLN A 2 9.73 -1.74 31.53
C GLN A 2 10.11 -1.31 30.11
N LYS A 3 11.41 -1.34 29.78
CA LYS A 3 11.91 -1.15 28.41
C LYS A 3 11.37 -2.28 27.52
N ARG A 4 10.38 -1.98 26.66
CA ARG A 4 9.92 -2.89 25.62
C ARG A 4 11.11 -3.24 24.72
N ARG A 5 11.54 -4.51 24.75
CA ARG A 5 12.57 -5.03 23.85
C ARG A 5 11.97 -5.08 22.44
N PRO A 6 12.58 -4.46 21.41
CA PRO A 6 12.07 -4.57 20.05
C PRO A 6 12.35 -5.98 19.51
N THR A 7 11.33 -6.83 19.50
CA THR A 7 11.33 -8.17 18.90
C THR A 7 10.88 -8.09 17.44
N SER A 8 11.64 -7.38 16.60
CA SER A 8 11.57 -7.62 15.15
C SER A 8 12.97 -7.95 14.61
N PRO A 9 13.12 -9.03 13.82
CA PRO A 9 14.42 -9.45 13.29
C PRO A 9 15.13 -8.34 12.51
N GLY A 10 14.38 -7.48 11.82
CA GLY A 10 14.91 -6.37 11.03
C GLY A 10 15.55 -5.26 11.85
N ILE A 11 14.98 -4.89 13.00
CA ILE A 11 15.54 -3.82 13.87
C ILE A 11 16.84 -4.30 14.53
N LEU A 12 16.90 -5.58 14.93
CA LEU A 12 18.12 -6.18 15.49
C LEU A 12 19.23 -6.27 14.44
N ALA A 13 18.89 -6.60 13.19
CA ALA A 13 19.85 -6.60 12.09
C ALA A 13 20.39 -5.19 11.78
N ALA A 14 19.51 -4.17 11.75
CA ALA A 14 19.90 -2.79 11.53
C ALA A 14 20.80 -2.24 12.64
N LEU A 15 20.51 -2.57 13.91
CA LEU A 15 21.34 -2.17 15.04
C LEU A 15 22.72 -2.85 15.04
N ARG A 16 22.80 -4.13 14.64
CA ARG A 16 24.09 -4.82 14.45
C ARG A 16 24.89 -4.19 13.30
N ALA A 17 24.24 -3.93 12.16
CA ALA A 17 24.88 -3.29 11.01
C ALA A 17 25.43 -1.89 11.36
N ARG A 18 24.66 -1.08 12.10
CA ARG A 18 25.11 0.24 12.57
C ARG A 18 26.34 0.14 13.50
N LYS A 19 26.35 -0.81 14.44
CA LYS A 19 27.51 -1.01 15.32
C LYS A 19 28.77 -1.40 14.55
N ILE A 20 28.63 -2.27 13.56
CA ILE A 20 29.75 -2.70 12.69
C ILE A 20 30.24 -1.53 11.84
N ALA A 21 29.34 -0.74 11.24
CA ALA A 21 29.71 0.42 10.44
C ALA A 21 30.43 1.51 11.26
N VAL A 22 29.94 1.80 12.47
CA VAL A 22 30.58 2.78 13.36
C VAL A 22 31.94 2.27 13.85
N ALA A 23 32.06 0.98 14.16
CA ALA A 23 33.34 0.37 14.51
C ALA A 23 34.33 0.43 13.34
N ALA A 24 33.89 0.13 12.11
CA ALA A 24 34.74 0.23 10.92
C ALA A 24 35.22 1.66 10.65
N LEU A 25 34.36 2.67 10.87
CA LEU A 25 34.72 4.08 10.68
C LEU A 25 35.77 4.57 11.69
N TYR A 26 35.69 4.12 12.95
CA TYR A 26 36.65 4.51 14.01
C TYR A 26 37.96 3.71 13.95
N TRP A 27 37.87 2.39 13.72
CA TRP A 27 39.05 1.51 13.77
C TRP A 27 39.79 1.40 12.44
N GLY A 28 39.16 1.71 11.31
CA GLY A 28 39.79 1.67 9.98
C GLY A 28 41.08 2.49 9.88
N PRO A 29 41.08 3.79 10.25
CA PRO A 29 42.28 4.63 10.23
C PRO A 29 43.38 4.13 11.17
N ILE A 30 43.00 3.59 12.32
CA ILE A 30 43.92 3.04 13.32
C ILE A 30 44.59 1.76 12.79
N ILE A 31 43.82 0.86 12.17
CA ILE A 31 44.33 -0.36 11.53
C ILE A 31 45.25 0.01 10.37
N PHE A 32 44.91 1.03 9.59
CA PHE A 32 45.75 1.52 8.49
C PHE A 32 47.10 2.07 8.98
N LEU A 33 47.10 2.89 10.04
CA LEU A 33 48.32 3.40 10.67
C LEU A 33 49.17 2.27 11.23
N LEU A 34 48.58 1.32 11.97
CA LEU A 34 49.28 0.15 12.50
C LEU A 34 49.85 -0.72 11.38
N SER A 35 49.11 -0.95 10.30
CA SER A 35 49.59 -1.71 9.14
C SER A 35 50.78 -1.03 8.47
N THR A 36 50.75 0.31 8.34
CA THR A 36 51.85 1.10 7.80
C THR A 36 53.10 0.97 8.67
N ILE A 37 52.95 1.02 10.00
CA ILE A 37 54.07 0.83 10.94
C ILE A 37 54.66 -0.58 10.83
N VAL A 38 53.83 -1.62 10.77
CA VAL A 38 54.29 -3.01 10.62
C VAL A 38 55.04 -3.21 9.30
N LEU A 39 54.59 -2.56 8.22
CA LEU A 39 55.25 -2.61 6.91
C LEU A 39 56.66 -1.99 6.96
N VAL A 40 56.79 -0.82 7.59
CA VAL A 40 58.10 -0.15 7.78
C VAL A 40 59.06 -1.02 8.61
N VAL A 41 58.56 -1.65 9.69
CA VAL A 41 59.36 -2.55 10.54
C VAL A 41 59.74 -3.83 9.79
N SER A 42 58.84 -4.38 8.96
CA SER A 42 59.10 -5.58 8.17
C SER A 42 60.17 -5.36 7.10
N LEU A 43 60.17 -4.18 6.47
CA LEU A 43 61.21 -3.76 5.52
C LEU A 43 62.59 -3.70 6.20
N TRP A 44 62.66 -3.17 7.43
CA TRP A 44 63.91 -3.08 8.20
C TRP A 44 64.45 -4.46 8.62
N LYS A 45 63.58 -5.46 8.81
CA LYS A 45 63.95 -6.83 9.18
C LYS A 45 64.24 -7.76 7.98
N GLY A 46 64.11 -7.29 6.74
CA GLY A 46 64.32 -8.11 5.54
C GLY A 46 63.27 -9.21 5.34
N ILE A 47 62.12 -9.12 6.01
CA ILE A 47 61.01 -10.07 5.90
C ILE A 47 60.05 -9.53 4.84
N ASN A 48 59.79 -10.29 3.78
CA ASN A 48 58.95 -9.86 2.66
C ASN A 48 57.45 -10.03 2.97
N LEU A 49 56.94 -9.33 3.99
CA LEU A 49 55.54 -9.37 4.44
C LEU A 49 54.63 -8.37 3.70
N GLY A 50 55.21 -7.50 2.86
CA GLY A 50 54.51 -6.39 2.21
C GLY A 50 53.31 -6.82 1.38
N GLY A 51 53.44 -7.88 0.57
CA GLY A 51 52.36 -8.36 -0.30
C GLY A 51 51.10 -8.76 0.48
N LEU A 52 51.26 -9.45 1.61
CA LEU A 52 50.13 -9.89 2.45
C LEU A 52 49.44 -8.71 3.13
N GLN A 53 50.21 -7.69 3.55
CA GLN A 53 49.69 -6.48 4.16
C GLN A 53 48.91 -5.62 3.15
N TYR A 54 49.44 -5.45 1.93
CA TYR A 54 48.72 -4.74 0.86
C TYR A 54 47.41 -5.44 0.51
N LEU A 55 47.40 -6.77 0.43
CA LEU A 55 46.17 -7.54 0.20
C LEU A 55 45.16 -7.36 1.34
N ALA A 56 45.60 -7.37 2.60
CA ALA A 56 44.71 -7.16 3.75
C ALA A 56 44.06 -5.77 3.75
N VAL A 57 44.83 -4.71 3.46
CA VAL A 57 44.29 -3.34 3.35
C VAL A 57 43.32 -3.22 2.18
N LEU A 58 43.64 -3.83 1.04
CA LEU A 58 42.82 -3.76 -0.16
C LEU A 58 41.48 -4.50 0.02
N LEU A 59 41.48 -5.65 0.72
CA LEU A 59 40.26 -6.37 1.09
C LEU A 59 39.37 -5.57 2.06
N LEU A 60 39.98 -4.92 3.06
CA LEU A 60 39.23 -4.06 3.99
C LEU A 60 38.63 -2.84 3.28
N ALA A 61 39.39 -2.20 2.39
CA ALA A 61 38.91 -1.08 1.59
C ALA A 61 37.76 -1.51 0.65
N ALA A 62 37.91 -2.64 -0.04
CA ALA A 62 36.87 -3.18 -0.92
C ALA A 62 35.60 -3.55 -0.15
N GLY A 63 35.73 -4.17 1.04
CA GLY A 63 34.60 -4.46 1.92
C GLY A 63 33.91 -3.19 2.42
N GLY A 64 34.68 -2.15 2.75
CA GLY A 64 34.18 -0.83 3.11
C GLY A 64 33.32 -0.23 2.00
N VAL A 65 33.83 -0.18 0.77
CA VAL A 65 33.11 0.36 -0.40
C VAL A 65 31.85 -0.45 -0.71
N ALA A 66 31.92 -1.78 -0.69
CA ALA A 66 30.75 -2.64 -0.91
C ALA A 66 29.66 -2.43 0.16
N SER A 67 30.05 -2.30 1.43
CA SER A 67 29.11 -2.03 2.52
C SER A 67 28.48 -0.64 2.39
N ALA A 68 29.25 0.38 1.98
CA ALA A 68 28.74 1.72 1.72
C ALA A 68 27.74 1.74 0.55
N TRP A 69 28.05 1.04 -0.55
CA TRP A 69 27.16 0.89 -1.69
C TRP A 69 25.82 0.24 -1.32
N THR A 70 25.86 -0.85 -0.54
CA THR A 70 24.63 -1.53 -0.11
C THR A 70 23.80 -0.66 0.84
N LEU A 71 24.45 0.12 1.71
CA LEU A 71 23.76 1.05 2.61
C LEU A 71 23.11 2.20 1.82
N GLN A 72 23.84 2.78 0.87
CA GLN A 72 23.34 3.87 0.03
C GLN A 72 22.13 3.42 -0.80
N ARG A 73 22.17 2.19 -1.35
CA ARG A 73 21.05 1.60 -2.08
C ARG A 73 19.81 1.40 -1.21
N ARG A 74 19.98 0.88 0.01
CA ARG A 74 18.90 0.73 0.99
C ARG A 74 18.29 2.08 1.39
N LEU A 75 19.11 3.11 1.57
CA LEU A 75 18.63 4.45 1.89
C LEU A 75 17.79 5.03 0.74
N ALA A 76 18.23 4.86 -0.51
CA ALA A 76 17.48 5.30 -1.69
C ALA A 76 16.15 4.54 -1.85
N GLU A 77 16.13 3.23 -1.60
CA GLU A 77 14.89 2.43 -1.62
C GLU A 77 13.90 2.90 -0.55
N ILE A 78 14.37 3.17 0.67
CA ILE A 78 13.54 3.66 1.77
C ILE A 78 13.00 5.07 1.46
N SER A 79 13.81 5.98 0.91
CA SER A 79 13.35 7.33 0.59
C SER A 79 12.25 7.33 -0.47
N VAL A 80 12.41 6.52 -1.52
CA VAL A 80 11.37 6.36 -2.56
C VAL A 80 10.10 5.74 -1.99
N ALA A 81 10.23 4.72 -1.12
CA ALA A 81 9.08 4.12 -0.46
C ALA A 81 8.36 5.13 0.47
N LEU A 82 9.11 5.96 1.19
CA LEU A 82 8.58 7.00 2.07
C LEU A 82 7.83 8.08 1.29
N GLU A 83 8.41 8.56 0.18
CA GLU A 83 7.78 9.56 -0.67
C GLU A 83 6.47 9.05 -1.28
N ARG A 84 6.47 7.79 -1.75
CA ARG A 84 5.25 7.12 -2.23
C ARG A 84 4.20 7.01 -1.13
N ALA A 85 4.59 6.55 0.06
CA ALA A 85 3.69 6.41 1.21
C ALA A 85 3.10 7.75 1.65
N GLN A 86 3.89 8.83 1.67
CA GLN A 86 3.41 10.18 2.00
C GLN A 86 2.43 10.70 0.96
N ARG A 87 2.72 10.53 -0.34
CA ARG A 87 1.77 10.94 -1.41
C ARG A 87 0.45 10.18 -1.29
N THR A 88 0.49 8.86 -1.13
CA THR A 88 -0.73 8.04 -0.97
C THR A 88 -1.49 8.38 0.31
N SER A 89 -0.81 8.59 1.44
CA SER A 89 -1.45 8.94 2.71
C SER A 89 -2.13 10.31 2.66
N THR A 90 -1.48 11.32 2.06
CA THR A 90 -2.05 12.67 1.94
C THR A 90 -3.24 12.67 0.98
N VAL A 91 -3.14 11.96 -0.14
CA VAL A 91 -4.27 11.77 -1.07
C VAL A 91 -5.42 11.04 -0.38
N GLY A 92 -5.17 9.97 0.38
CA GLY A 92 -6.20 9.24 1.11
C GLY A 92 -6.91 10.08 2.17
N LEU A 93 -6.16 10.86 2.96
CA LEU A 93 -6.73 11.72 4.01
C LEU A 93 -7.60 12.85 3.42
N LEU A 94 -7.11 13.52 2.37
CA LEU A 94 -7.85 14.58 1.67
C LEU A 94 -9.08 14.01 0.94
N THR A 95 -8.96 12.83 0.35
CA THR A 95 -10.08 12.17 -0.36
C THR A 95 -11.17 11.76 0.61
N ALA A 96 -10.83 11.26 1.80
CA ALA A 96 -11.82 10.89 2.82
C ALA A 96 -12.65 12.10 3.30
N GLY A 97 -11.99 13.24 3.60
CA GLY A 97 -12.68 14.47 3.98
C GLY A 97 -13.55 15.02 2.86
N PHE A 98 -12.98 15.15 1.65
CA PHE A 98 -13.68 15.66 0.48
C PHE A 98 -14.90 14.80 0.11
N ALA A 99 -14.77 13.47 0.19
CA ALA A 99 -15.87 12.59 -0.16
C ALA A 99 -16.95 12.53 0.93
N HIS A 100 -16.61 12.73 2.20
CA HIS A 100 -17.62 12.90 3.24
C HIS A 100 -18.49 14.13 2.95
N GLU A 101 -17.88 15.26 2.58
CA GLU A 101 -18.60 16.48 2.20
C GLU A 101 -19.45 16.30 0.94
N MET A 102 -18.90 15.65 -0.10
CA MET A 102 -19.66 15.34 -1.32
C MET A 102 -20.84 14.41 -1.05
N LYS A 103 -20.64 13.36 -0.24
CA LYS A 103 -21.72 12.45 0.16
C LYS A 103 -22.83 13.21 0.88
N ASN A 104 -22.46 14.13 1.78
CA ASN A 104 -23.43 14.95 2.51
C ASN A 104 -24.23 15.84 1.55
N ALA A 105 -23.57 16.52 0.62
CA ALA A 105 -24.24 17.35 -0.38
C ALA A 105 -25.19 16.54 -1.28
N LEU A 106 -24.75 15.38 -1.77
CA LEU A 106 -25.59 14.50 -2.59
C LEU A 106 -26.78 13.92 -1.82
N THR A 107 -26.62 13.66 -0.52
CA THR A 107 -27.73 13.21 0.34
C THR A 107 -28.80 14.28 0.48
N VAL A 108 -28.40 15.56 0.61
CA VAL A 108 -29.33 16.69 0.64
C VAL A 108 -30.06 16.85 -0.70
N VAL A 109 -29.34 16.76 -1.82
CA VAL A 109 -29.95 16.79 -3.17
C VAL A 109 -30.96 15.66 -3.35
N LEU A 110 -30.61 14.44 -2.93
CA LEU A 110 -31.50 13.29 -2.97
C LEU A 110 -32.77 13.53 -2.15
N GLY A 111 -32.63 14.06 -0.93
CA GLY A 111 -33.78 14.39 -0.07
C GLY A 111 -34.71 15.44 -0.69
N PHE A 112 -34.16 16.49 -1.31
CA PHE A 112 -34.97 17.47 -2.03
C PHE A 112 -35.66 16.87 -3.27
N ALA A 113 -34.99 15.97 -4.00
CA ALA A 113 -35.59 15.28 -5.14
C ALA A 113 -36.76 14.37 -4.70
N GLU A 114 -36.60 13.63 -3.59
CA GLU A 114 -37.66 12.80 -3.00
C GLU A 114 -38.86 13.63 -2.53
N LEU A 115 -38.61 14.76 -1.85
CA LEU A 115 -39.66 15.69 -1.42
C LEU A 115 -40.40 16.30 -2.61
N ALA A 116 -39.67 16.75 -3.64
CA ALA A 116 -40.24 17.30 -4.86
C ALA A 116 -41.08 16.27 -5.61
N ARG A 117 -40.61 15.00 -5.70
CA ARG A 117 -41.37 13.90 -6.31
C ARG A 117 -42.67 13.66 -5.56
N THR A 118 -42.60 13.57 -4.24
CA THR A 118 -43.77 13.35 -3.38
C THR A 118 -44.79 14.49 -3.51
N ALA A 119 -44.32 15.74 -3.59
CA ALA A 119 -45.18 16.90 -3.81
C ALA A 119 -45.83 16.89 -5.21
N ALA A 120 -45.06 16.57 -6.25
CA ALA A 120 -45.56 16.47 -7.62
C ALA A 120 -46.62 15.36 -7.78
N GLU A 121 -46.41 14.21 -7.13
CA GLU A 121 -47.38 13.11 -7.11
C GLU A 121 -48.68 13.49 -6.42
N ARG A 122 -48.61 14.18 -5.27
CA ARG A 122 -49.80 14.68 -4.55
C ARG A 122 -50.56 15.75 -5.34
N ALA A 123 -49.83 16.60 -6.05
CA ALA A 123 -50.41 17.67 -6.86
C ALA A 123 -50.94 17.18 -8.23
N GLN A 124 -50.87 15.87 -8.53
CA GLN A 124 -51.18 15.32 -9.87
C GLN A 124 -50.49 16.10 -10.99
N SER A 125 -49.23 16.49 -10.74
CA SER A 125 -48.42 17.22 -11.71
C SER A 125 -48.19 16.39 -12.97
N ASP A 126 -47.85 17.07 -14.07
CA ASP A 126 -47.55 16.45 -15.36
C ASP A 126 -46.60 15.25 -15.18
N ALA A 127 -46.96 14.11 -15.79
CA ALA A 127 -46.19 12.88 -15.77
C ALA A 127 -44.72 13.10 -16.19
N LYS A 128 -44.48 14.11 -17.03
CA LYS A 128 -43.14 14.52 -17.43
C LYS A 128 -42.29 15.03 -16.25
N VAL A 129 -42.87 15.78 -15.31
CA VAL A 129 -42.17 16.29 -14.12
C VAL A 129 -41.80 15.15 -13.18
N THR A 130 -42.74 14.25 -12.89
CA THR A 130 -42.52 13.08 -12.03
C THR A 130 -41.44 12.16 -12.61
N ARG A 131 -41.39 12.00 -13.94
CA ARG A 131 -40.34 11.24 -14.62
C ARG A 131 -38.96 11.88 -14.44
N HIS A 132 -38.81 13.19 -14.65
CA HIS A 132 -37.52 13.87 -14.47
C HIS A 132 -37.03 13.79 -13.01
N LEU A 133 -37.93 13.92 -12.04
CA LEU A 133 -37.57 13.81 -10.61
C LEU A 133 -37.08 12.40 -10.26
N LYS A 134 -37.70 11.36 -10.83
CA LYS A 134 -37.25 9.97 -10.67
C LYS A 134 -35.88 9.73 -11.31
N GLU A 135 -35.62 10.35 -12.46
CA GLU A 135 -34.35 10.26 -13.16
C GLU A 135 -33.22 10.97 -12.38
N LEU A 136 -33.51 12.15 -11.81
CA LEU A 136 -32.62 12.87 -10.90
C LEU A 136 -32.28 12.05 -9.65
N GLU A 137 -33.29 11.40 -9.03
CA GLU A 137 -33.09 10.54 -7.86
C GLU A 137 -32.15 9.37 -8.19
N ASN A 138 -32.40 8.69 -9.31
CA ASN A 138 -31.58 7.57 -9.78
C ASN A 138 -30.13 7.99 -10.04
N GLU A 139 -29.90 9.09 -10.77
CA GLU A 139 -28.54 9.56 -11.07
C GLU A 139 -27.81 10.05 -9.82
N THR A 140 -28.50 10.69 -8.88
CA THR A 140 -27.91 11.10 -7.60
C THR A 140 -27.48 9.87 -6.79
N ARG A 141 -28.32 8.83 -6.73
CA ARG A 141 -28.02 7.57 -6.04
C ARG A 141 -26.83 6.84 -6.69
N ARG A 142 -26.76 6.86 -8.03
CA ARG A 142 -25.62 6.32 -8.79
C ARG A 142 -24.31 7.05 -8.49
N THR A 143 -24.37 8.38 -8.44
CA THR A 143 -23.22 9.24 -8.13
C THR A 143 -22.69 8.98 -6.72
N VAL A 144 -23.58 8.81 -5.74
CA VAL A 144 -23.18 8.44 -4.37
C VAL A 144 -22.46 7.09 -4.33
N ALA A 145 -22.95 6.11 -5.08
CA ALA A 145 -22.31 4.79 -5.16
C ALA A 145 -20.92 4.86 -5.81
N GLN A 146 -20.76 5.62 -6.90
CA GLN A 146 -19.47 5.84 -7.55
C GLN A 146 -18.46 6.52 -6.62
N LEU A 147 -18.91 7.52 -5.86
CA LEU A 147 -18.08 8.21 -4.88
C LEU A 147 -17.60 7.25 -3.78
N GLN A 148 -18.45 6.33 -3.31
CA GLN A 148 -18.05 5.29 -2.35
C GLN A 148 -17.01 4.34 -2.94
N SER A 149 -17.16 3.88 -4.18
CA SER A 149 -16.15 3.04 -4.84
C SER A 149 -14.81 3.76 -5.01
N PHE A 150 -14.83 5.05 -5.39
CA PHE A 150 -13.62 5.86 -5.52
C PHE A 150 -12.89 6.07 -4.17
N LEU A 151 -13.65 6.23 -3.08
CA LEU A 151 -13.13 6.30 -1.73
C LEU A 151 -12.44 5.01 -1.28
N SER A 152 -13.09 3.87 -1.48
CA SER A 152 -12.51 2.55 -1.14
C SER A 152 -11.18 2.33 -1.84
N TYR A 153 -11.07 2.79 -3.10
CA TYR A 153 -9.82 2.75 -3.84
C TYR A 153 -8.77 3.73 -3.29
N SER A 154 -9.16 4.98 -3.01
CA SER A 154 -8.23 6.07 -2.66
C SER A 154 -7.74 6.02 -1.21
N ALA A 155 -8.53 5.45 -0.30
CA ALA A 155 -8.15 5.32 1.11
C ALA A 155 -6.98 4.33 1.31
N GLY A 156 -6.64 3.52 0.30
CA GLY A 156 -5.66 2.44 0.44
C GLY A 156 -5.98 1.50 1.60
N GLU A 157 -7.24 1.52 2.05
CA GLU A 157 -7.67 0.81 3.23
C GLU A 157 -7.56 -0.66 2.89
N LYS A 158 -6.68 -1.37 3.62
CA LYS A 158 -6.76 -2.82 3.65
C LYS A 158 -8.10 -3.11 4.28
N VAL A 159 -9.14 -3.23 3.47
CA VAL A 159 -10.44 -3.68 3.92
C VAL A 159 -10.19 -4.96 4.71
N ALA A 160 -10.70 -5.00 5.94
CA ALA A 160 -10.47 -6.12 6.83
C ALA A 160 -10.89 -7.40 6.09
N ARG A 161 -9.91 -8.26 5.79
CA ARG A 161 -10.19 -9.57 5.21
C ARG A 161 -11.08 -10.32 6.18
N ARG A 162 -12.23 -10.76 5.70
CA ARG A 162 -13.17 -11.57 6.46
C ARG A 162 -13.32 -12.90 5.73
N PRO A 163 -13.61 -13.99 6.45
CA PRO A 163 -13.97 -15.25 5.82
C PRO A 163 -15.20 -15.02 4.94
N GLN A 164 -15.04 -15.15 3.64
CA GLN A 164 -16.11 -15.00 2.65
C GLN A 164 -16.42 -16.37 2.04
N ASP A 165 -17.72 -16.65 1.84
CA ASP A 165 -18.16 -17.81 1.07
C ASP A 165 -18.12 -17.44 -0.42
N VAL A 166 -17.29 -18.15 -1.18
CA VAL A 166 -17.12 -17.92 -2.61
C VAL A 166 -18.42 -18.19 -3.38
N ASN A 167 -19.27 -19.12 -2.93
CA ASN A 167 -20.54 -19.40 -3.57
C ASN A 167 -21.53 -18.23 -3.42
N GLU A 168 -21.53 -17.56 -2.26
CA GLU A 168 -22.38 -16.38 -2.06
C GLU A 168 -21.94 -15.23 -2.98
N LEU A 169 -20.63 -14.97 -3.07
CA LEU A 169 -20.07 -13.94 -3.95
C LEU A 169 -20.38 -14.21 -5.43
N VAL A 170 -20.17 -15.44 -5.90
CA VAL A 170 -20.46 -15.84 -7.28
C VAL A 170 -21.95 -15.73 -7.58
N ASN A 171 -22.82 -16.09 -6.64
CA ASN A 171 -24.27 -15.94 -6.80
C ASN A 171 -24.69 -14.47 -6.90
N GLU A 172 -24.10 -13.58 -6.09
CA GLU A 172 -24.38 -12.15 -6.15
C GLU A 172 -23.96 -11.55 -7.50
N ALA A 173 -22.75 -11.88 -7.98
CA ALA A 173 -22.26 -11.45 -9.28
C ALA A 173 -23.15 -11.99 -10.43
N LEU A 174 -23.57 -13.26 -10.35
CA LEU A 174 -24.47 -13.85 -11.34
C LEU A 174 -25.85 -13.18 -11.34
N GLN A 175 -26.37 -12.72 -10.20
CA GLN A 175 -27.63 -11.96 -10.18
C GLN A 175 -27.52 -10.65 -10.96
N MET A 176 -26.36 -9.99 -10.95
CA MET A 176 -26.12 -8.77 -11.72
C MET A 176 -25.97 -9.04 -13.23
N VAL A 177 -25.39 -10.18 -13.61
CA VAL A 177 -25.12 -10.53 -15.02
C VAL A 177 -26.30 -11.24 -15.70
N ARG A 178 -27.15 -11.97 -14.96
CA ARG A 178 -28.34 -12.70 -15.47
C ARG A 178 -29.26 -11.84 -16.37
N PRO A 179 -29.58 -10.58 -16.04
CA PRO A 179 -30.38 -9.72 -16.91
C PRO A 179 -29.71 -9.49 -18.28
N MET A 180 -28.39 -9.25 -18.29
CA MET A 180 -27.63 -9.01 -19.52
C MET A 180 -27.45 -10.30 -20.35
N ALA A 181 -27.25 -11.44 -19.69
CA ALA A 181 -27.15 -12.74 -20.35
C ALA A 181 -28.47 -13.12 -21.03
N ARG A 182 -29.62 -12.85 -20.40
CA ARG A 182 -30.94 -13.09 -20.98
C ARG A 182 -31.21 -12.25 -22.23
N ILE A 183 -30.72 -11.00 -22.27
CA ILE A 183 -30.84 -10.13 -23.45
C ILE A 183 -30.03 -10.67 -24.63
N LYS A 184 -28.93 -11.38 -24.36
CA LYS A 184 -28.01 -11.92 -25.37
C LYS A 184 -28.20 -13.41 -25.65
N ASP A 185 -29.25 -14.02 -25.11
CA ASP A 185 -29.56 -15.45 -25.23
C ASP A 185 -28.41 -16.39 -24.83
N LEU A 186 -27.65 -15.98 -23.80
CA LEU A 186 -26.51 -16.73 -23.28
C LEU A 186 -26.96 -17.68 -22.17
N GLN A 187 -26.56 -18.95 -22.25
CA GLN A 187 -26.75 -19.93 -21.19
C GLN A 187 -25.63 -19.82 -20.15
N LEU A 188 -26.02 -19.63 -18.89
CA LEU A 188 -25.12 -19.61 -17.74
C LEU A 188 -25.16 -20.98 -17.07
N GLU A 189 -24.09 -21.76 -17.19
CA GLU A 189 -23.90 -22.99 -16.40
C GLU A 189 -23.09 -22.69 -15.15
N GLN A 190 -23.54 -23.23 -14.01
CA GLN A 190 -22.84 -23.13 -12.73
C GLN A 190 -22.49 -24.53 -12.26
N ALA A 191 -21.20 -24.85 -12.20
CA ALA A 191 -20.72 -26.05 -11.54
C ALA A 191 -20.59 -25.77 -10.03
N ALA A 192 -21.46 -26.38 -9.22
CA ALA A 192 -21.39 -26.26 -7.77
C ALA A 192 -20.42 -27.32 -7.21
N GLY A 193 -19.26 -26.85 -6.75
CA GLY A 193 -18.38 -27.60 -5.84
C GLY A 193 -18.41 -26.98 -4.44
N GLU A 194 -17.88 -27.68 -3.44
CA GLU A 194 -17.69 -27.12 -2.09
C GLU A 194 -16.48 -26.16 -2.13
N PRO A 195 -16.68 -24.82 -2.10
CA PRO A 195 -15.58 -23.91 -2.29
C PRO A 195 -14.81 -23.72 -0.98
N PRO A 196 -13.50 -23.44 -1.05
CA PRO A 196 -12.76 -23.03 0.13
C PRO A 196 -13.28 -21.68 0.63
N ARG A 197 -13.41 -21.52 1.96
CA ARG A 197 -13.53 -20.19 2.57
C ARG A 197 -12.22 -19.44 2.36
N VAL A 198 -12.32 -18.26 1.74
CA VAL A 198 -11.14 -17.44 1.42
C VAL A 198 -11.17 -16.17 2.27
N ASP A 199 -10.02 -15.83 2.87
CA ASP A 199 -9.81 -14.52 3.47
C ASP A 199 -9.62 -13.48 2.37
N ALA A 200 -10.73 -12.84 2.01
CA ALA A 200 -10.80 -11.89 0.91
C ALA A 200 -11.32 -10.53 1.35
N ASP A 201 -10.99 -9.51 0.56
CA ASP A 201 -11.59 -8.18 0.65
C ASP A 201 -12.98 -8.22 -0.01
N PRO A 202 -14.07 -7.97 0.74
CA PRO A 202 -15.43 -7.98 0.22
C PRO A 202 -15.69 -6.98 -0.93
N PHE A 203 -14.91 -5.90 -1.02
CA PHE A 203 -15.09 -4.86 -2.04
C PHE A 203 -14.19 -5.04 -3.27
N ALA A 204 -13.20 -5.93 -3.22
CA ALA A 204 -12.33 -6.21 -4.37
C ALA A 204 -12.90 -7.28 -5.32
N ILE A 205 -13.96 -8.00 -4.91
CA ILE A 205 -14.52 -9.14 -5.64
C ILE A 205 -15.93 -8.87 -6.21
N ARG A 206 -16.58 -7.77 -5.82
CA ARG A 206 -17.84 -7.30 -6.41
C ARG A 206 -17.60 -6.41 -7.62
#